data_AF-S4RFZ0-F1
#
_entry.id   AF-S4RFZ0-F1
#
_cell.length_a   1.000
_cell.length_b   1.000
_cell.length_c   1.000
_cell.angle_alpha   90.00
_cell.angle_beta   90.00
_cell.angle_gamma   90.00
#
_symmetry.space_group_name_H-M   'P 1'
#
loop_
_entity.id
_entity.type
_entity.pdbx_description
1 polymer ?
#
loop_
_entity_poly.entity_id
_entity_poly.type
_entity_poly.pdbx_seq_one_letter_code
_entity_poly.pdbx_strand_id
1 'polypeptide(L)'
;QFFRTKAVELGERLLPAFNTPTGIPWAMVNLKTGVGRNWGWASGGCSILSEFGTLHLEFEHLSQLSGNPVFREKVVKIRNALDKMTKPNGLYPNYLHPNSGNWGQHHVSVGGLGDSFYEYLIKAWLMSDRTDTQARRLYDDAMQAIEAHLLRRSEGGLTFFGEWRSGYLERKMGHLACFTGGMFALGADGASSPQAGAQGAEATGGHLALAAEIAHTCHESYNRA
;
A
#
# COMPACT_ATOMS: atom_id res chain seq x y z
N GLN A 1 15.15 -0.54 26.80
CA GLN A 1 14.21 -1.60 27.21
C GLN A 1 12.75 -1.11 27.26
N PHE A 2 12.46 0.03 27.90
CA PHE A 2 11.11 0.61 27.99
C PHE A 2 10.33 0.69 26.66
N PHE A 3 10.90 1.27 25.59
CA PHE A 3 10.22 1.40 24.29
C PHE A 3 9.85 0.05 23.67
N ARG A 4 10.74 -0.95 23.76
CA ARG A 4 10.46 -2.33 23.28
C ARG A 4 9.28 -2.92 24.02
N THR A 5 9.26 -2.81 25.35
CA THR A 5 8.15 -3.31 26.17
C THR A 5 6.83 -2.65 25.76
N LYS A 6 6.80 -1.31 25.63
CA LYS A 6 5.59 -0.59 25.25
C LYS A 6 5.11 -0.90 23.83
N ALA A 7 6.03 -1.10 22.89
CA ALA A 7 5.68 -1.51 21.53
C ALA A 7 4.99 -2.89 21.52
N VAL A 8 5.54 -3.86 22.25
CA VAL A 8 4.96 -5.21 22.33
C VAL A 8 3.61 -5.20 23.06
N GLU A 9 3.50 -4.49 24.19
CA GLU A 9 2.23 -4.34 24.92
C GLU A 9 1.13 -3.74 24.02
N LEU A 10 1.44 -2.72 23.23
CA LEU A 10 0.48 -2.14 22.30
C LEU A 10 0.13 -3.12 21.17
N GLY A 11 1.12 -3.79 20.59
CA GLY A 11 0.92 -4.80 19.56
C GLY A 11 -0.06 -5.89 20.01
N GLU A 12 0.11 -6.43 21.21
CA GLU A 12 -0.79 -7.44 21.79
C GLU A 12 -2.23 -6.95 21.89
N ARG A 13 -2.42 -5.67 22.23
CA ARG A 13 -3.75 -5.04 22.33
C ARG A 13 -4.40 -4.78 20.98
N LEU A 14 -3.64 -4.79 19.89
CA LEU A 14 -4.14 -4.65 18.52
C LEU A 14 -4.52 -5.99 17.88
N LEU A 15 -4.00 -7.12 18.38
CA LEU A 15 -4.31 -8.46 17.83
C LEU A 15 -5.82 -8.76 17.69
N PRO A 16 -6.71 -8.32 18.60
CA PRO A 16 -8.15 -8.54 18.42
C PRO A 16 -8.75 -7.89 17.17
N ALA A 17 -8.11 -6.87 16.59
CA ALA A 17 -8.58 -6.26 15.34
C ALA A 17 -8.64 -7.28 14.18
N PHE A 18 -7.78 -8.30 14.21
CA PHE A 18 -7.71 -9.36 13.19
C PHE A 18 -8.70 -10.50 13.41
N ASN A 19 -9.55 -10.42 14.44
CA ASN A 19 -10.58 -11.42 14.72
C ASN A 19 -11.79 -11.23 13.79
N THR A 20 -11.54 -11.47 12.50
CA THR A 20 -12.53 -11.49 11.43
C THR A 20 -12.44 -12.83 10.70
N PRO A 21 -13.51 -13.29 10.03
CA PRO A 21 -13.50 -14.54 9.27
C PRO A 21 -12.32 -14.65 8.30
N THR A 22 -11.97 -13.54 7.62
CA THR A 22 -10.88 -13.53 6.65
C THR A 22 -9.51 -13.27 7.28
N GLY A 23 -9.46 -12.62 8.46
CA GLY A 23 -8.24 -12.09 9.05
C GLY A 23 -7.84 -10.70 8.53
N ILE A 24 -8.62 -10.10 7.62
CA ILE A 24 -8.50 -8.67 7.31
C ILE A 24 -9.00 -7.89 8.53
N PRO A 25 -8.19 -7.00 9.12
CA PRO A 25 -8.51 -6.38 10.40
C PRO A 25 -9.62 -5.35 10.30
N TRP A 26 -10.30 -5.14 11.42
CA TRP A 26 -11.15 -3.98 11.66
C TRP A 26 -10.34 -2.68 11.70
N ALA A 27 -10.90 -1.59 11.20
CA ALA A 27 -10.29 -0.25 11.23
C ALA A 27 -10.13 0.30 12.67
N MET A 28 -11.11 0.02 13.53
CA MET A 28 -11.11 0.43 14.93
C MET A 28 -11.14 -0.80 15.83
N VAL A 29 -10.36 -0.77 16.92
CA VAL A 29 -10.41 -1.76 18.00
C VAL A 29 -10.37 -1.06 19.36
N ASN A 30 -11.23 -1.48 20.27
CA ASN A 30 -11.17 -1.04 21.66
C ASN A 30 -10.05 -1.81 22.38
N LEU A 31 -8.97 -1.13 22.77
CA LEU A 31 -7.80 -1.77 23.40
C LEU A 31 -8.10 -2.44 24.75
N LYS A 32 -9.19 -2.07 25.42
CA LYS A 32 -9.61 -2.69 26.69
C LYS A 32 -10.45 -3.94 26.46
N THR A 33 -11.42 -3.87 25.56
CA THR A 33 -12.43 -4.94 25.36
C THR A 33 -12.14 -5.85 24.17
N GLY A 34 -11.25 -5.45 23.26
CA GLY A 34 -10.96 -6.17 22.02
C GLY A 34 -12.05 -6.07 20.95
N VAL A 35 -13.14 -5.34 21.20
CA VAL A 35 -14.24 -5.19 20.24
C VAL A 35 -13.80 -4.31 19.07
N GLY A 36 -13.89 -4.85 17.84
CA GLY A 36 -13.53 -4.15 16.61
C GLY A 36 -14.74 -3.79 15.74
N ARG A 37 -14.57 -2.74 14.92
CA ARG A 37 -15.55 -2.31 13.90
C ARG A 37 -14.87 -1.51 12.79
N ASN A 38 -15.51 -1.43 11.63
CA ASN A 38 -15.11 -0.53 10.55
C ASN A 38 -15.80 0.83 10.63
N TRP A 39 -15.32 1.78 9.81
CA TRP A 39 -15.93 3.10 9.67
C TRP A 39 -17.38 3.01 9.19
N GLY A 40 -18.29 3.76 9.83
CA GLY A 40 -19.71 3.74 9.49
C GLY A 40 -20.03 4.23 8.07
N TRP A 41 -19.13 5.02 7.47
CA TRP A 41 -19.24 5.52 6.10
C TRP A 41 -18.52 4.63 5.07
N ALA A 42 -17.73 3.64 5.49
CA ALA A 42 -16.99 2.80 4.56
C ALA A 42 -17.95 1.94 3.74
N SER A 43 -17.64 1.79 2.44
CA SER A 43 -18.46 1.07 1.47
C SER A 43 -18.85 -0.31 2.00
N GLY A 44 -20.13 -0.52 2.31
CA GLY A 44 -20.65 -1.80 2.81
C GLY A 44 -19.98 -2.32 4.08
N GLY A 45 -19.41 -1.45 4.92
CA GLY A 45 -18.67 -1.87 6.13
C GLY A 45 -17.30 -2.49 5.84
N CYS A 46 -16.70 -2.20 4.68
CA CYS A 46 -15.36 -2.66 4.32
C CYS A 46 -14.24 -2.03 5.17
N SER A 47 -13.11 -2.74 5.24
CA SER A 47 -11.84 -2.21 5.73
C SER A 47 -11.11 -1.47 4.59
N ILE A 48 -10.25 -0.52 4.95
CA ILE A 48 -9.56 0.37 3.99
C ILE A 48 -8.18 -0.18 3.61
N LEU A 49 -7.86 -0.20 2.32
CA LEU A 49 -6.63 -0.79 1.77
C LEU A 49 -5.36 -0.25 2.44
N SER A 50 -5.20 1.07 2.50
CA SER A 50 -4.07 1.72 3.20
C SER A 50 -4.06 1.48 4.72
N GLU A 51 -5.19 1.18 5.37
CA GLU A 51 -5.19 0.93 6.81
C GLU A 51 -4.68 -0.47 7.12
N PHE A 52 -5.24 -1.50 6.48
CA PHE A 52 -4.79 -2.89 6.73
C PHE A 52 -3.50 -3.25 5.98
N GLY A 53 -3.19 -2.54 4.90
CA GLY A 53 -1.98 -2.70 4.10
C GLY A 53 -0.73 -2.13 4.76
N THR A 54 -0.90 -1.17 5.68
CA THR A 54 0.19 -0.38 6.28
C THR A 54 0.46 -0.82 7.72
N LEU A 55 0.50 -2.13 7.94
CA LEU A 55 0.80 -2.75 9.24
C LEU A 55 2.07 -3.62 9.21
N HIS A 56 2.58 -3.89 8.01
CA HIS A 56 3.50 -5.00 7.82
C HIS A 56 4.88 -4.77 8.46
N LEU A 57 5.45 -3.57 8.30
CA LEU A 57 6.81 -3.29 8.78
C LEU A 57 6.89 -3.37 10.30
N GLU A 58 5.88 -2.81 10.98
CA GLU A 58 5.75 -2.75 12.42
C GLU A 58 5.51 -4.15 12.98
N PHE A 59 4.58 -4.91 12.40
CA PHE A 59 4.24 -6.25 12.89
C PHE A 59 5.36 -7.26 12.66
N GLU A 60 6.12 -7.14 11.56
CA GLU A 60 7.34 -7.92 11.36
C GLU A 60 8.36 -7.63 12.46
N HIS A 61 8.62 -6.34 12.75
CA HIS A 61 9.53 -5.93 13.83
C HIS A 61 9.03 -6.37 15.21
N LEU A 62 7.72 -6.32 15.48
CA LEU A 62 7.14 -6.81 16.72
C LEU A 62 7.42 -8.30 16.91
N SER A 63 7.31 -9.12 15.86
CA SER A 63 7.68 -10.54 15.94
C SER A 63 9.17 -10.74 16.21
N GLN A 64 10.05 -9.99 15.52
CA GLN A 64 11.50 -10.07 15.74
C GLN A 64 11.88 -9.68 17.18
N LEU A 65 11.30 -8.59 17.70
CA LEU A 65 11.61 -8.07 19.02
C LEU A 65 10.93 -8.85 20.15
N SER A 66 9.78 -9.48 19.95
CA SER A 66 9.10 -10.24 21.01
C SER A 66 9.47 -11.72 21.00
N GLY A 67 9.92 -12.27 19.87
CA GLY A 67 10.01 -13.71 19.63
C GLY A 67 8.64 -14.37 19.39
N ASN A 68 7.55 -13.62 19.38
CA ASN A 68 6.20 -14.13 19.14
C ASN A 68 5.85 -14.01 17.64
N PRO A 69 5.68 -15.11 16.90
CA PRO A 69 5.43 -15.07 15.46
C PRO A 69 4.05 -14.54 15.09
N VAL A 70 3.12 -14.42 16.05
CA VAL A 70 1.73 -14.05 15.78
C VAL A 70 1.60 -12.72 15.03
N PHE A 71 2.45 -11.73 15.31
CA PHE A 71 2.39 -10.42 14.65
C PHE A 71 2.67 -10.56 13.16
N ARG A 72 3.81 -11.16 12.81
CA ARG A 72 4.18 -11.49 11.43
C ARG A 72 3.10 -12.32 10.73
N GLU A 73 2.59 -13.36 11.39
CA GLU A 73 1.55 -14.22 10.82
C GLU A 73 0.30 -13.45 10.41
N LYS A 74 -0.13 -12.45 11.20
CA LYS A 74 -1.29 -11.61 10.86
C LYS A 74 -1.09 -10.85 9.54
N VAL A 75 0.05 -10.19 9.36
CA VAL A 75 0.30 -9.35 8.19
C VAL A 75 0.70 -10.16 6.95
N VAL A 76 1.33 -11.32 7.12
CA VAL A 76 1.55 -12.29 6.03
C VAL A 76 0.22 -12.86 5.55
N LYS A 77 -0.74 -13.13 6.45
CA LYS A 77 -2.09 -13.60 6.07
C LYS A 77 -2.81 -12.58 5.18
N ILE A 78 -2.70 -11.28 5.48
CA ILE A 78 -3.27 -10.21 4.63
C ILE A 78 -2.71 -10.29 3.22
N ARG A 79 -1.38 -10.34 3.07
CA ARG A 79 -0.76 -10.41 1.73
C ARG A 79 -1.15 -11.65 0.96
N ASN A 80 -1.13 -12.82 1.60
CA ASN A 80 -1.52 -14.07 0.97
C ASN A 80 -2.98 -14.07 0.53
N ALA A 81 -3.87 -13.38 1.25
CA ALA A 81 -5.24 -13.18 0.82
C ALA A 81 -5.28 -12.28 -0.44
N LEU A 82 -4.68 -11.09 -0.38
CA LEU A 82 -4.67 -10.14 -1.49
C LEU A 82 -4.04 -10.72 -2.77
N ASP A 83 -2.95 -11.48 -2.64
CA ASP A 83 -2.24 -12.10 -3.76
C ASP A 83 -3.17 -13.03 -4.56
N LYS A 84 -3.97 -13.84 -3.86
CA LYS A 84 -4.93 -14.79 -4.45
C LYS A 84 -6.18 -14.14 -5.04
N MET A 85 -6.46 -12.88 -4.69
CA MET A 85 -7.65 -12.19 -5.18
C MET A 85 -7.47 -11.70 -6.61
N THR A 86 -8.51 -11.85 -7.42
CA THR A 86 -8.61 -11.18 -8.72
C THR A 86 -8.66 -9.67 -8.53
N LYS A 87 -7.77 -8.95 -9.21
CA LYS A 87 -7.64 -7.49 -9.16
C LYS A 87 -8.25 -6.90 -10.43
N PRO A 88 -9.34 -6.11 -10.36
CA PRO A 88 -9.94 -5.51 -11.55
C PRO A 88 -8.91 -4.64 -12.29
N ASN A 89 -8.60 -4.99 -13.54
CA ASN A 89 -7.55 -4.32 -14.35
C ASN A 89 -6.16 -4.31 -13.67
N GLY A 90 -5.86 -5.29 -12.82
CA GLY A 90 -4.62 -5.30 -12.03
C GLY A 90 -4.58 -4.29 -10.89
N LEU A 91 -5.61 -3.46 -10.72
CA LEU A 91 -5.70 -2.44 -9.68
C LEU A 91 -6.28 -2.99 -8.38
N TYR A 92 -5.87 -2.41 -7.25
CA TYR A 92 -6.37 -2.75 -5.92
C TYR A 92 -7.50 -1.79 -5.51
N PRO A 93 -8.75 -2.26 -5.39
CA PRO A 93 -9.80 -1.45 -4.78
C PRO A 93 -9.46 -1.05 -3.35
N ASN A 94 -9.81 0.17 -2.97
CA ASN A 94 -9.52 0.74 -1.65
C ASN A 94 -10.36 0.12 -0.52
N TYR A 95 -11.33 -0.75 -0.83
CA TYR A 95 -12.30 -1.31 0.10
C TYR A 95 -12.34 -2.84 0.00
N LEU A 96 -12.09 -3.53 1.11
CA LEU A 96 -12.16 -4.99 1.21
C LEU A 96 -13.04 -5.42 2.39
N HIS A 97 -14.04 -6.26 2.16
CA HIS A 97 -14.99 -6.65 3.20
C HIS A 97 -14.39 -7.74 4.12
N PRO A 98 -14.22 -7.48 5.43
CA PRO A 98 -13.46 -8.37 6.31
C PRO A 98 -14.15 -9.69 6.65
N ASN A 99 -15.46 -9.81 6.42
CA ASN A 99 -16.17 -11.08 6.66
C ASN A 99 -16.22 -11.97 5.41
N SER A 100 -16.32 -11.38 4.22
CA SER A 100 -16.52 -12.14 2.97
C SER A 100 -15.26 -12.25 2.13
N GLY A 101 -14.29 -11.34 2.30
CA GLY A 101 -13.08 -11.30 1.49
C GLY A 101 -13.33 -10.77 0.08
N ASN A 102 -14.48 -10.16 -0.18
CA ASN A 102 -14.82 -9.58 -1.47
C ASN A 102 -14.48 -8.08 -1.49
N TRP A 103 -14.07 -7.59 -2.66
CA TRP A 103 -13.92 -6.16 -2.89
C TRP A 103 -15.27 -5.43 -2.68
N GLY A 104 -15.19 -4.23 -2.10
CA GLY A 104 -16.30 -3.28 -2.04
C GLY A 104 -16.41 -2.50 -3.34
N GLN A 105 -16.71 -1.20 -3.26
CA GLN A 105 -16.63 -0.32 -4.42
C GLN A 105 -15.26 -0.35 -5.09
N HIS A 106 -15.23 -0.43 -6.41
CA HIS A 106 -14.00 -0.44 -7.23
C HIS A 106 -13.43 0.99 -7.40
N HIS A 107 -13.16 1.64 -6.27
CA HIS A 107 -12.42 2.89 -6.20
C HIS A 107 -10.95 2.61 -5.97
N VAL A 108 -10.07 3.23 -6.76
CA VAL A 108 -8.61 3.05 -6.68
C VAL A 108 -7.99 4.44 -6.66
N SER A 109 -7.08 4.66 -5.72
CA SER A 109 -6.27 5.89 -5.66
C SER A 109 -4.88 5.52 -5.16
N VAL A 110 -3.86 6.22 -5.66
CA VAL A 110 -2.52 6.24 -5.07
C VAL A 110 -2.36 7.40 -4.09
N GLY A 111 -3.43 8.14 -3.80
CA GLY A 111 -3.55 9.02 -2.65
C GLY A 111 -4.33 8.33 -1.52
N GLY A 112 -5.10 9.12 -0.78
CA GLY A 112 -5.82 8.64 0.40
C GLY A 112 -6.62 7.35 0.15
N LEU A 113 -6.67 6.51 1.20
CA LEU A 113 -7.29 5.19 1.23
C LEU A 113 -6.49 4.08 0.53
N GLY A 114 -5.54 4.39 -0.36
CA GLY A 114 -4.71 3.38 -1.05
C GLY A 114 -3.19 3.57 -0.92
N ASP A 115 -2.72 4.82 -0.89
CA ASP A 115 -1.31 5.26 -0.82
C ASP A 115 -0.31 4.27 -0.19
N SER A 116 -0.31 4.19 1.14
CA SER A 116 0.73 3.55 1.94
C SER A 116 0.72 2.02 1.85
N PHE A 117 -0.34 1.41 1.32
CA PHE A 117 -0.31 -0.01 0.95
C PHE A 117 0.78 -0.26 -0.10
N TYR A 118 0.82 0.55 -1.16
CA TYR A 118 1.85 0.43 -2.21
C TYR A 118 3.24 0.74 -1.66
N GLU A 119 3.34 1.75 -0.80
CA GLU A 119 4.57 2.12 -0.10
C GLU A 119 5.16 0.95 0.70
N TYR A 120 4.29 0.21 1.42
CA TYR A 120 4.72 -0.87 2.30
C TYR A 120 5.11 -2.14 1.54
N LEU A 121 4.68 -2.32 0.29
CA LEU A 121 5.17 -3.42 -0.55
C LEU A 121 6.66 -3.22 -0.85
N ILE A 122 7.06 -2.06 -1.37
CA ILE A 122 8.47 -1.81 -1.67
C ILE A 122 9.32 -1.73 -0.40
N LYS A 123 8.81 -1.09 0.65
CA LYS A 123 9.55 -0.98 1.92
C LYS A 123 9.72 -2.32 2.62
N ALA A 124 8.76 -3.23 2.54
CA ALA A 124 8.94 -4.55 3.15
C ALA A 124 9.98 -5.39 2.44
N TRP A 125 10.03 -5.33 1.10
CA TRP A 125 11.11 -5.94 0.34
C TRP A 125 12.47 -5.38 0.79
N LEU A 126 12.63 -4.06 0.85
CA LEU A 126 13.87 -3.42 1.31
C LEU A 126 14.22 -3.79 2.76
N MET A 127 13.26 -3.74 3.67
CA MET A 127 13.44 -4.05 5.10
C MET A 127 13.83 -5.50 5.34
N SER A 128 13.38 -6.42 4.48
CA SER A 128 13.73 -7.84 4.52
C SER A 128 15.14 -8.16 3.98
N ASP A 129 15.99 -7.14 3.82
CA ASP A 129 17.26 -7.25 3.07
C ASP A 129 17.05 -7.86 1.67
N ARG A 130 15.98 -7.39 1.00
CA ARG A 130 15.58 -7.80 -0.35
C ARG A 130 15.18 -9.28 -0.50
N THR A 131 14.87 -9.98 0.59
CA THR A 131 14.48 -11.41 0.56
C THR A 131 12.99 -11.67 0.38
N ASP A 132 12.12 -10.70 0.69
CA ASP A 132 10.66 -10.80 0.51
C ASP A 132 10.27 -10.55 -0.96
N THR A 133 10.47 -11.58 -1.78
CA THR A 133 10.19 -11.53 -3.23
C THR A 133 8.70 -11.39 -3.54
N GLN A 134 7.80 -11.83 -2.64
CA GLN A 134 6.36 -11.62 -2.80
C GLN A 134 6.05 -10.12 -2.74
N ALA A 135 6.60 -9.40 -1.77
CA ALA A 135 6.39 -7.95 -1.66
C ALA A 135 6.93 -7.20 -2.88
N ARG A 136 8.11 -7.58 -3.40
CA ARG A 136 8.67 -7.00 -4.64
C ARG A 136 7.75 -7.22 -5.84
N ARG A 137 7.32 -8.47 -6.07
CA ARG A 137 6.45 -8.80 -7.20
C ARG A 137 5.12 -8.04 -7.11
N LEU A 138 4.47 -8.04 -5.95
CA LEU A 138 3.21 -7.32 -5.76
C LEU A 138 3.36 -5.81 -5.98
N TYR A 139 4.50 -5.23 -5.61
CA TYR A 139 4.81 -3.82 -5.89
C TYR A 139 4.94 -3.59 -7.40
N ASP A 140 5.75 -4.38 -8.10
CA ASP A 140 5.98 -4.24 -9.54
C ASP A 140 4.68 -4.41 -10.34
N ASP A 141 3.90 -5.45 -10.04
CA ASP A 141 2.59 -5.71 -10.65
C ASP A 141 1.63 -4.52 -10.42
N ALA A 142 1.64 -3.94 -9.22
CA ALA A 142 0.80 -2.78 -8.88
C ALA A 142 1.24 -1.51 -9.61
N MET A 143 2.55 -1.22 -9.66
CA MET A 143 3.08 -0.02 -10.33
C MET A 143 2.78 -0.06 -11.82
N GLN A 144 2.96 -1.22 -12.47
CA GLN A 144 2.61 -1.40 -13.88
C GLN A 144 1.13 -1.08 -14.15
N ALA A 145 0.21 -1.59 -13.33
CA ALA A 145 -1.21 -1.31 -13.47
C ALA A 145 -1.56 0.16 -13.19
N ILE A 146 -0.93 0.76 -12.16
CA ILE A 146 -1.10 2.18 -11.81
C ILE A 146 -0.64 3.09 -12.96
N GLU A 147 0.52 2.82 -13.54
CA GLU A 147 1.02 3.59 -14.69
C GLU A 147 0.10 3.44 -15.90
N ALA A 148 -0.33 2.22 -16.22
CA ALA A 148 -1.22 1.97 -17.35
C ALA A 148 -2.58 2.67 -17.21
N HIS A 149 -3.15 2.69 -16.00
CA HIS A 149 -4.55 3.10 -15.81
C HIS A 149 -4.72 4.49 -15.21
N LEU A 150 -3.81 4.95 -14.35
CA LEU A 150 -3.97 6.19 -13.56
C LEU A 150 -3.04 7.32 -14.00
N LEU A 151 -1.87 7.03 -14.60
CA LEU A 151 -0.91 8.06 -15.01
C LEU A 151 -1.42 8.88 -16.19
N ARG A 152 -1.46 10.21 -16.05
CA ARG A 152 -1.90 11.13 -17.10
C ARG A 152 -0.99 12.34 -17.17
N ARG A 153 -1.05 13.04 -18.30
CA ARG A 153 -0.43 14.34 -18.51
C ARG A 153 -1.52 15.41 -18.62
N SER A 154 -1.33 16.56 -17.99
CA SER A 154 -2.20 17.73 -18.15
C SER A 154 -1.92 18.41 -19.49
N GLU A 155 -2.78 19.33 -19.90
CA GLU A 155 -2.56 20.14 -21.11
C GLU A 155 -1.30 21.00 -21.00
N GLY A 156 -0.99 21.46 -19.79
CA GLY A 156 0.26 22.18 -19.48
C GLY A 156 1.49 21.29 -19.32
N GLY A 157 1.38 19.99 -19.65
CA GLY A 157 2.52 19.06 -19.65
C GLY A 157 2.91 18.50 -18.29
N LEU A 158 2.08 18.65 -17.24
CA LEU A 158 2.35 18.10 -15.90
C LEU A 158 1.87 16.65 -15.79
N THR A 159 2.75 15.77 -15.34
CA THR A 159 2.45 14.34 -15.12
C THR A 159 1.83 14.12 -13.75
N PHE A 160 0.71 13.41 -13.67
CA PHE A 160 -0.02 13.19 -12.41
C PHE A 160 -0.75 11.83 -12.42
N PHE A 161 -1.05 11.31 -11.23
CA PHE A 161 -1.92 10.13 -11.09
C PHE A 161 -3.35 10.58 -10.79
N GLY A 162 -4.29 10.19 -11.66
CA GLY A 162 -5.72 10.36 -11.42
C GLY A 162 -6.28 9.29 -10.48
N GLU A 163 -7.55 9.44 -10.10
CA GLU A 163 -8.28 8.44 -9.30
C GLU A 163 -9.22 7.63 -10.18
N TRP A 164 -9.26 6.31 -9.99
CA TRP A 164 -10.22 5.45 -10.68
C TRP A 164 -11.47 5.28 -9.83
N ARG A 165 -12.64 5.56 -10.38
CA ARG A 165 -13.93 5.37 -9.70
C ARG A 165 -14.84 4.53 -10.57
N SER A 166 -14.98 3.24 -10.24
CA SER A 166 -16.01 2.37 -10.82
C SER A 166 -16.11 2.42 -12.35
N GLY A 167 -14.97 2.50 -13.04
CA GLY A 167 -14.89 2.46 -14.50
C GLY A 167 -14.50 3.77 -15.19
N TYR A 168 -14.46 4.90 -14.48
CA TYR A 168 -13.97 6.16 -15.04
C TYR A 168 -12.76 6.70 -14.27
N LEU A 169 -11.90 7.43 -14.99
CA LEU A 169 -10.78 8.14 -14.39
C LEU A 169 -11.17 9.58 -14.08
N GLU A 170 -11.06 9.96 -12.82
CA GLU A 170 -11.13 11.34 -12.37
C GLU A 170 -9.74 12.00 -12.47
N ARG A 171 -9.64 13.10 -13.22
CA ARG A 171 -8.38 13.84 -13.43
C ARG A 171 -8.07 14.75 -12.23
N LYS A 172 -7.84 14.14 -11.07
CA LYS A 172 -7.54 14.80 -9.81
C LYS A 172 -6.41 14.07 -9.11
N MET A 173 -5.46 14.83 -8.58
CA MET A 173 -4.38 14.30 -7.73
C MET A 173 -4.42 15.05 -6.40
N GLY A 174 -4.52 14.30 -5.29
CA GLY A 174 -4.44 14.87 -3.95
C GLY A 174 -3.00 15.02 -3.47
N HIS A 175 -2.78 15.90 -2.48
CA HIS A 175 -1.46 16.13 -1.89
C HIS A 175 -0.81 14.85 -1.35
N LEU A 176 -1.60 13.95 -0.73
CA LEU A 176 -1.11 12.66 -0.25
C LEU A 176 -0.40 11.86 -1.34
N ALA A 177 -0.89 11.89 -2.59
CA ALA A 177 -0.29 11.15 -3.70
C ALA A 177 1.12 11.66 -4.09
N CYS A 178 1.57 12.82 -3.59
CA CYS A 178 2.93 13.32 -3.86
C CYS A 178 4.03 12.42 -3.28
N PHE A 179 3.74 11.58 -2.28
CA PHE A 179 4.70 10.59 -1.77
C PHE A 179 5.16 9.62 -2.87
N THR A 180 4.34 9.40 -3.90
CA THR A 180 4.63 8.44 -4.98
C THR A 180 5.90 8.80 -5.72
N GLY A 181 6.27 10.07 -5.86
CA GLY A 181 7.54 10.46 -6.47
C GLY A 181 8.74 9.85 -5.73
N GLY A 182 8.75 9.95 -4.40
CA GLY A 182 9.78 9.30 -3.58
C GLY A 182 9.70 7.76 -3.62
N MET A 183 8.48 7.20 -3.67
CA MET A 183 8.27 5.76 -3.77
C MET A 183 8.83 5.18 -5.08
N PHE A 184 8.55 5.80 -6.24
CA PHE A 184 9.09 5.37 -7.54
C PHE A 184 10.61 5.48 -7.57
N ALA A 185 11.18 6.57 -7.05
CA ALA A 185 12.62 6.73 -6.94
C ALA A 185 13.27 5.65 -6.06
N LEU A 186 12.67 5.36 -4.90
CA LEU A 186 13.13 4.32 -3.98
C LEU A 186 13.04 2.91 -4.60
N GLY A 187 12.00 2.64 -5.38
CA GLY A 187 11.78 1.36 -6.06
C GLY A 187 12.66 1.12 -7.28
N ALA A 188 13.24 2.19 -7.85
CA ALA A 188 14.02 2.14 -9.09
C ALA A 188 15.34 1.36 -8.96
N ASP A 189 16.07 1.50 -7.84
CA ASP A 189 17.33 0.78 -7.61
C ASP A 189 17.12 -0.75 -7.55
N GLY A 190 15.96 -1.19 -7.06
CA GLY A 190 15.63 -2.61 -6.95
C GLY A 190 15.22 -3.30 -8.25
N ALA A 191 14.90 -2.54 -9.30
CA ALA A 191 14.70 -3.09 -10.64
C ALA A 191 16.02 -3.58 -11.27
N SER A 192 17.16 -3.17 -10.69
CA SER A 192 18.53 -3.54 -11.06
C SER A 192 18.98 -4.88 -10.47
N SER A 193 18.07 -5.86 -10.27
CA SER A 193 18.50 -7.22 -9.95
C SER A 193 19.49 -7.68 -11.02
N PRO A 194 20.62 -8.35 -10.69
CA PRO A 194 21.58 -8.85 -11.68
C PRO A 194 20.96 -9.73 -12.77
N GLN A 195 19.75 -10.24 -12.53
CA GLN A 195 18.94 -11.05 -13.45
C GLN A 195 18.13 -10.21 -14.46
N ALA A 196 17.97 -8.89 -14.26
CA ALA A 196 17.08 -8.03 -15.04
C ALA A 196 17.70 -7.47 -16.34
N GLY A 197 19.02 -7.57 -16.52
CA GLY A 197 19.69 -7.17 -17.76
C GLY A 197 19.39 -5.74 -18.23
N ALA A 198 19.41 -5.50 -19.54
CA ALA A 198 19.15 -4.18 -20.14
C ALA A 198 17.72 -3.65 -19.87
N GLN A 199 16.74 -4.56 -19.73
CA GLN A 199 15.34 -4.22 -19.43
C GLN A 199 15.17 -3.67 -18.00
N GLY A 200 15.95 -4.18 -17.04
CA GLY A 200 16.00 -3.64 -15.68
C GLY A 200 16.55 -2.22 -15.64
N ALA A 201 17.63 -1.94 -16.39
CA ALA A 201 18.23 -0.61 -16.45
C ALA A 201 17.31 0.44 -17.11
N GLU A 202 16.57 0.06 -18.15
CA GLU A 202 15.57 0.91 -18.81
C GLU A 202 14.37 1.19 -17.89
N ALA A 203 13.90 0.18 -17.15
CA ALA A 203 12.87 0.35 -16.12
C ALA A 203 13.33 1.26 -14.95
N THR A 204 14.59 1.10 -14.50
CA THR A 204 15.19 1.99 -13.48
C THR A 204 15.25 3.44 -13.96
N GLY A 205 15.71 3.67 -15.19
CA GLY A 205 15.72 5.00 -15.81
C GLY A 205 14.31 5.60 -15.93
N GLY A 206 13.34 4.78 -16.34
CA GLY A 206 11.93 5.16 -16.44
C GLY A 206 11.32 5.60 -15.10
N HIS A 207 11.50 4.81 -14.04
CA HIS A 207 10.96 5.13 -12.72
C HIS A 207 11.62 6.38 -12.09
N LEU A 208 12.93 6.60 -12.30
CA LEU A 208 13.58 7.83 -11.83
C LEU A 208 13.09 9.08 -12.59
N ALA A 209 12.87 8.97 -13.90
CA ALA A 209 12.29 10.05 -14.68
C ALA A 209 10.86 10.36 -14.24
N LEU A 210 10.02 9.32 -14.09
CA LEU A 210 8.65 9.45 -13.59
C LEU A 210 8.62 10.08 -12.18
N ALA A 211 9.50 9.64 -11.29
CA ALA A 211 9.64 10.23 -9.95
C ALA A 211 9.92 11.74 -10.01
N ALA A 212 10.82 12.17 -10.89
CA ALA A 212 11.14 13.58 -11.10
C ALA A 212 9.95 14.37 -11.69
N GLU A 213 9.23 13.81 -12.65
CA GLU A 213 8.03 14.45 -13.20
C GLU A 213 6.92 14.62 -12.15
N ILE A 214 6.68 13.61 -11.31
CA ILE A 214 5.71 13.69 -10.21
C ILE A 214 6.16 14.72 -9.16
N ALA A 215 7.44 14.74 -8.79
CA ALA A 215 7.98 15.74 -7.89
C ALA A 215 7.81 17.17 -8.45
N HIS A 216 8.03 17.35 -9.76
CA HIS A 216 7.79 18.63 -10.43
C HIS A 216 6.31 19.03 -10.38
N THR A 217 5.38 18.13 -10.69
CA THR A 217 3.93 18.41 -10.60
C THR A 217 3.53 18.81 -9.17
N CYS A 218 4.05 18.11 -8.16
CA CYS A 218 3.79 18.46 -6.77
C CYS A 218 4.40 19.82 -6.41
N HIS A 219 5.63 20.13 -6.83
CA HIS A 219 6.22 21.46 -6.68
C HIS A 219 5.34 22.55 -7.33
N GLU A 220 4.85 22.33 -8.55
CA GLU A 220 3.97 23.27 -9.24
C GLU A 220 2.66 23.51 -8.49
N SER A 221 2.10 22.49 -7.81
CA SER A 221 0.92 22.69 -6.98
C SER A 221 1.17 23.60 -5.77
N TYR A 222 2.40 23.66 -5.26
CA TYR A 222 2.79 24.59 -4.20
C TYR A 222 3.04 25.99 -4.74
N ASN A 223 3.75 26.08 -5.88
CA ASN A 223 4.10 27.36 -6.49
C ASN A 223 2.87 28.16 -7.00
N ARG A 224 1.76 27.46 -7.28
CA ARG A 224 0.52 28.04 -7.79
C ARG A 224 -0.60 28.16 -6.75
N ALA A 225 -0.32 27.79 -5.50
CA ALA A 225 -1.26 27.89 -4.37
C ALA A 225 -1.26 29.30 -3.78
#